data_AF-A7RN20-F1
#
_entry.id   AF-A7RN20-F1
#
_cell.length_a   1.000
_cell.length_b   1.000
_cell.length_c   1.000
_cell.angle_alpha   90.00
_cell.angle_beta   90.00
_cell.angle_gamma   90.00
#
_symmetry.space_group_name_H-M   'P 1'
#
loop_
_entity.id
_entity.type
_entity.pdbx_description
1 polymer ?
#
loop_
_entity_poly.entity_id
_entity_poly.type
_entity_poly.pdbx_seq_one_letter_code
_entity_poly.pdbx_strand_id
1 'polypeptide(L)'
;IIQIGELLETAYPYLYHNVSKHLKIRLRSEVIVGDVFRTFGRELFRDGVSWAKVIALFAFAASMSEDCVMQGRPELVKSILNNVRAYVRDHLAVWIRNHGGWVSPL
;
A
#
# COMPACT_ATOMS: atom_id res chain seq x y z
N ILE A 1 -4.34 8.14 14.14
CA ILE A 1 -4.73 6.82 13.57
C ILE A 1 -6.25 6.72 13.41
N ILE A 2 -7.07 7.13 14.39
CA ILE A 2 -8.55 7.02 14.31
C ILE A 2 -9.16 7.98 13.26
N GLN A 3 -8.73 9.24 13.21
CA GLN A 3 -9.35 10.25 12.32
C GLN A 3 -9.14 10.03 10.81
N ILE A 4 -8.00 9.48 10.38
CA ILE A 4 -7.76 9.17 8.96
C ILE A 4 -8.49 7.88 8.56
N GLY A 5 -8.64 6.94 9.50
CA GLY A 5 -9.47 5.75 9.32
C GLY A 5 -10.94 6.11 9.09
N GLU A 6 -11.51 7.00 9.91
CA GLU A 6 -12.91 7.46 9.78
C GLU A 6 -13.16 8.23 8.48
N LEU A 7 -12.23 9.11 8.06
CA LEU A 7 -12.35 9.86 6.80
C LEU A 7 -12.32 8.94 5.57
N LEU A 8 -11.48 7.90 5.57
CA LEU A 8 -11.44 6.90 4.50
C LEU A 8 -12.62 5.92 4.54
N GLU A 9 -13.09 5.56 5.74
CA GLU A 9 -14.26 4.70 5.95
C GLU A 9 -15.55 5.38 5.46
N THR A 10 -15.63 6.70 5.60
CA THR A 10 -16.72 7.53 5.06
C THR A 10 -16.62 7.70 3.54
N ALA A 11 -15.41 7.87 3.00
CA ALA A 11 -15.21 8.12 1.57
C ALA A 11 -15.33 6.84 0.70
N TYR A 12 -14.93 5.67 1.21
CA TYR A 12 -14.92 4.40 0.46
C TYR A 12 -15.32 3.18 1.31
N PRO A 13 -16.60 3.08 1.74
CA PRO A 13 -17.07 2.08 2.69
C PRO A 13 -16.92 0.62 2.20
N TYR A 14 -17.09 0.37 0.90
CA TYR A 14 -16.98 -0.98 0.33
C TYR A 14 -15.53 -1.50 0.24
N LEU A 15 -14.57 -0.58 0.06
CA LEU A 15 -13.16 -0.94 -0.04
C LEU A 15 -12.64 -1.33 1.34
N TYR A 16 -13.02 -0.59 2.39
CA TYR A 16 -12.50 -0.81 3.73
C TYR A 16 -13.22 -1.92 4.50
N HIS A 17 -14.53 -2.14 4.33
CA HIS A 17 -15.24 -3.23 5.01
C HIS A 17 -14.73 -4.62 4.60
N ASN A 18 -14.36 -4.79 3.31
CA ASN A 18 -13.78 -6.04 2.82
C ASN A 18 -12.28 -6.13 3.10
N VAL A 19 -11.52 -5.04 2.93
CA VAL A 19 -10.08 -5.03 3.19
C VAL A 19 -9.77 -5.19 4.68
N SER A 20 -10.51 -4.58 5.60
CA SER A 20 -10.28 -4.73 7.05
C SER A 20 -10.59 -6.15 7.57
N LYS A 21 -11.66 -6.78 7.07
CA LYS A 21 -11.97 -8.19 7.34
C LYS A 21 -10.96 -9.14 6.70
N HIS A 22 -10.41 -8.80 5.54
CA HIS A 22 -9.39 -9.60 4.86
C HIS A 22 -7.95 -9.32 5.34
N LEU A 23 -7.63 -8.16 5.91
CA LEU A 23 -6.31 -7.89 6.52
C LEU A 23 -6.12 -8.73 7.79
N LYS A 24 -7.22 -9.10 8.47
CA LYS A 24 -7.22 -10.13 9.52
C LYS A 24 -6.96 -11.54 9.00
N ILE A 25 -6.95 -11.78 7.68
CA ILE A 25 -6.51 -13.04 7.08
C ILE A 25 -4.98 -13.06 7.15
N ARG A 26 -4.48 -13.47 8.32
CA ARG A 26 -3.09 -13.80 8.67
C ARG A 26 -2.13 -13.77 7.48
N LEU A 27 -1.16 -12.86 7.52
CA LEU A 27 -0.06 -12.77 6.56
C LEU A 27 0.83 -14.03 6.73
N ARG A 28 0.40 -15.16 6.16
CA ARG A 28 1.01 -16.50 6.36
C ARG A 28 2.14 -16.80 5.38
N SER A 29 2.26 -16.04 4.29
CA SER A 29 3.20 -16.29 3.21
C SER A 29 3.50 -15.01 2.41
N GLU A 30 4.71 -14.93 1.86
CA GLU A 30 5.14 -13.87 0.93
C GLU A 30 4.20 -13.70 -0.27
N VAL A 31 3.59 -14.79 -0.73
CA VAL A 31 2.66 -14.77 -1.87
C VAL A 31 1.41 -13.93 -1.53
N ILE A 32 0.84 -14.13 -0.34
CA ILE A 32 -0.36 -13.43 0.11
C ILE A 32 -0.04 -11.94 0.33
N VAL A 33 1.10 -11.67 0.97
CA VAL A 33 1.59 -10.30 1.18
C VAL A 33 1.72 -9.55 -0.15
N GLY A 34 2.35 -10.18 -1.14
CA GLY A 34 2.52 -9.58 -2.46
C GLY A 34 1.20 -9.38 -3.21
N ASP A 35 0.27 -10.32 -3.09
CA ASP A 35 -1.05 -10.23 -3.74
C ASP A 35 -1.92 -9.12 -3.15
N VAL A 36 -1.97 -9.03 -1.82
CA VAL A 36 -2.67 -7.95 -1.10
C VAL A 36 -2.08 -6.59 -1.50
N PHE A 37 -0.76 -6.45 -1.51
CA PHE A 37 -0.10 -5.21 -1.92
C PHE A 37 -0.41 -4.82 -3.37
N ARG A 38 -0.31 -5.76 -4.31
CA ARG A 38 -0.59 -5.51 -5.73
C ARG A 38 -2.05 -5.15 -5.98
N THR A 39 -2.97 -5.82 -5.29
CA THR A 39 -4.41 -5.55 -5.39
C THR A 39 -4.74 -4.16 -4.88
N PHE A 40 -4.20 -3.79 -3.71
CA PHE A 40 -4.36 -2.45 -3.16
C PHE A 40 -3.80 -1.38 -4.11
N GLY A 41 -2.58 -1.58 -4.63
CA GLY A 41 -1.99 -0.66 -5.61
C GLY A 41 -2.85 -0.48 -6.86
N ARG A 42 -3.36 -1.59 -7.43
CA ARG A 42 -4.21 -1.55 -8.62
C ARG A 42 -5.47 -0.72 -8.39
N GLU A 43 -6.16 -0.92 -7.27
CA GLU A 43 -7.36 -0.16 -6.93
C GLU A 43 -7.03 1.31 -6.63
N LEU A 44 -5.96 1.56 -5.88
CA LEU A 44 -5.55 2.92 -5.50
C LEU A 44 -5.28 3.80 -6.72
N PHE A 45 -4.61 3.24 -7.73
CA PHE A 45 -4.21 3.95 -8.95
C PHE A 45 -5.16 3.75 -10.14
N ARG A 46 -6.31 3.10 -9.94
CA ARG A 46 -7.28 2.80 -11.02
C ARG A 46 -7.69 4.04 -11.81
N ASP A 47 -7.95 5.14 -11.10
CA ASP A 47 -8.41 6.40 -11.68
C ASP A 47 -7.26 7.42 -11.87
N GLY A 48 -6.01 6.94 -11.95
CA GLY A 48 -4.82 7.76 -12.15
C GLY A 48 -3.94 7.94 -10.91
N VAL A 49 -2.77 8.52 -11.14
CA VAL A 49 -1.69 8.66 -10.14
C VAL A 49 -1.63 10.10 -9.61
N SER A 50 -1.45 10.23 -8.28
CA SER A 50 -1.20 11.51 -7.61
C SER A 50 -0.20 11.32 -6.48
N TRP A 51 0.49 12.38 -6.05
CA TRP A 51 1.42 12.31 -4.93
C TRP A 51 0.75 11.82 -3.64
N ALA A 52 -0.50 12.22 -3.38
CA ALA A 52 -1.28 11.72 -2.25
C ALA A 52 -1.48 10.19 -2.31
N LYS A 53 -1.75 9.63 -3.50
CA LYS A 53 -1.86 8.18 -3.70
C LYS A 53 -0.51 7.48 -3.57
N VAL A 54 0.58 8.09 -4.04
CA VAL A 54 1.94 7.57 -3.84
C VAL A 54 2.24 7.47 -2.34
N ILE A 55 1.97 8.52 -1.57
CA ILE A 55 2.13 8.52 -0.11
C ILE A 55 1.25 7.45 0.55
N ALA A 56 -0.01 7.30 0.12
CA ALA A 56 -0.92 6.27 0.63
C ALA A 56 -0.39 4.84 0.38
N LEU A 57 0.26 4.58 -0.76
CA LEU A 57 0.90 3.29 -1.04
C LEU A 57 2.02 2.98 -0.04
N PHE A 58 2.87 3.96 0.28
CA PHE A 58 3.95 3.79 1.26
C PHE A 58 3.41 3.62 2.68
N ALA A 59 2.37 4.37 3.05
CA ALA A 59 1.69 4.21 4.35
C ALA A 59 1.11 2.80 4.49
N PHE A 60 0.46 2.28 3.44
CA PHE A 60 -0.06 0.92 3.42
C PHE A 60 1.05 -0.13 3.57
N ALA A 61 2.17 0.02 2.86
CA ALA A 61 3.31 -0.88 3.00
C ALA A 61 3.92 -0.86 4.42
N ALA A 62 3.97 0.32 5.05
CA ALA A 62 4.44 0.46 6.42
C ALA A 62 3.52 -0.26 7.41
N SER A 63 2.20 -0.09 7.28
CA SER A 63 1.21 -0.81 8.10
C SER A 63 1.30 -2.33 7.92
N MET A 64 1.42 -2.82 6.68
CA MET A 64 1.63 -4.24 6.43
C MET A 64 2.93 -4.76 7.06
N SER A 65 3.98 -3.93 7.08
CA SER A 65 5.27 -4.30 7.68
C SER A 65 5.18 -4.39 9.20
N GLU A 66 4.46 -3.47 9.83
CA GLU A 66 4.15 -3.50 11.26
C GLU A 66 3.34 -4.75 11.62
N ASP A 67 2.32 -5.08 10.82
CA ASP A 67 1.53 -6.30 10.98
C ASP A 67 2.38 -7.58 10.89
N CYS A 68 3.34 -7.62 9.95
CA CYS A 68 4.28 -8.74 9.84
C CYS A 68 5.14 -8.90 11.10
N VAL A 69 5.64 -7.80 11.66
CA VAL A 69 6.45 -7.83 12.89
C VAL A 69 5.60 -8.25 14.09
N MET A 70 4.40 -7.69 14.24
CA MET A 70 3.47 -8.03 15.32
C MET A 70 3.02 -9.50 15.26
N GLN A 71 2.93 -10.08 14.07
CA GLN A 71 2.62 -11.51 13.86
C GLN A 71 3.84 -12.43 14.04
N GLY A 72 5.00 -11.90 14.45
CA GLY A 72 6.23 -12.66 14.66
C GLY A 72 6.89 -13.14 13.37
N ARG A 73 6.65 -12.45 12.25
CA ARG A 73 7.13 -12.80 10.90
C ARG A 73 7.90 -11.66 10.24
N PRO A 74 9.00 -11.18 10.84
CA PRO A 74 9.78 -10.07 10.29
C PRO A 74 10.40 -10.39 8.91
N GLU A 75 10.56 -11.66 8.55
CA GLU A 75 11.05 -12.09 7.24
C GLU A 75 10.17 -11.59 6.08
N LEU A 76 8.87 -11.45 6.31
CA LEU A 76 7.91 -11.00 5.30
C LEU A 76 8.07 -9.51 4.95
N VAL A 77 8.66 -8.71 5.85
CA VAL A 77 8.93 -7.29 5.60
C VAL A 77 9.83 -7.09 4.39
N LYS A 78 10.81 -7.99 4.18
CA LYS A 78 11.66 -7.95 2.97
C LYS A 78 10.84 -8.17 1.71
N SER A 79 9.86 -9.07 1.76
CA SER A 79 8.94 -9.30 0.65
C SER A 79 8.10 -8.05 0.36
N ILE A 80 7.56 -7.37 1.38
CA ILE A 80 6.83 -6.10 1.22
C ILE A 80 7.70 -5.07 0.50
N LEU A 81 8.92 -4.84 0.97
CA LEU A 81 9.85 -3.89 0.36
C LEU A 81 10.16 -4.22 -1.10
N ASN A 82 10.33 -5.50 -1.42
CA ASN A 82 10.54 -5.93 -2.81
C ASN A 82 9.31 -5.66 -3.69
N ASN A 83 8.10 -5.88 -3.16
CA ASN A 83 6.85 -5.58 -3.87
C ASN A 83 6.67 -4.07 -4.08
N VAL A 84 6.96 -3.23 -3.07
CA VAL A 84 6.95 -1.76 -3.21
C VAL A 84 7.93 -1.32 -4.28
N ARG A 85 9.17 -1.80 -4.24
CA ARG A 85 10.20 -1.47 -5.22
C ARG A 85 9.77 -1.84 -6.64
N ALA A 86 9.26 -3.06 -6.82
CA ALA A 86 8.76 -3.53 -8.11
C ALA A 86 7.60 -2.65 -8.60
N TYR A 87 6.63 -2.36 -7.74
CA TYR A 87 5.45 -1.56 -8.11
C TYR A 87 5.82 -0.13 -8.50
N VAL A 88 6.72 0.50 -7.74
CA VAL A 88 7.23 1.83 -8.05
C VAL A 88 7.94 1.81 -9.40
N ARG A 89 8.84 0.85 -9.63
CA ARG A 89 9.57 0.72 -10.89
C ARG A 89 8.63 0.50 -12.09
N ASP A 90 7.67 -0.40 -11.93
CA ASP A 90 6.85 -0.91 -13.03
C ASP A 90 5.65 -0.01 -13.35
N HIS A 91 5.12 0.72 -12.36
CA HIS A 91 3.89 1.51 -12.50
C HIS A 91 4.05 3.01 -12.23
N LEU A 92 4.96 3.42 -11.34
CA LEU A 92 5.04 4.81 -10.88
C LEU A 92 6.25 5.57 -11.44
N ALA A 93 7.32 4.89 -11.85
CA ALA A 93 8.59 5.52 -12.21
C ALA A 93 8.46 6.55 -13.33
N VAL A 94 7.71 6.23 -14.39
CA VAL A 94 7.46 7.15 -15.50
C VAL A 94 6.67 8.37 -15.03
N TRP A 95 5.62 8.16 -14.25
CA TRP A 95 4.78 9.25 -13.73
C TRP A 95 5.61 10.18 -12.83
N ILE A 96 6.34 9.61 -11.87
CA ILE A 96 7.19 10.36 -10.92
C ILE A 96 8.22 11.20 -11.67
N ARG A 97 8.90 10.62 -12.66
CA ARG A 97 9.86 11.35 -13.49
C ARG A 97 9.22 12.54 -14.21
N ASN A 98 8.00 12.35 -14.73
CA ASN A 98 7.28 13.41 -15.44
C ASN A 98 6.74 14.50 -14.49
N HIS A 99 6.69 14.25 -13.18
CA HIS A 99 6.19 15.18 -12.16
C HIS A 99 7.31 15.74 -11.27
N GLY A 100 8.49 15.99 -11.85
CA GLY A 100 9.62 16.62 -11.15
C GLY A 100 10.46 15.67 -10.28
N GLY A 101 10.18 14.36 -10.32
CA GLY A 101 10.89 13.37 -9.51
C GLY A 101 10.51 13.42 -8.03
N TRP A 102 11.24 12.67 -7.20
CA TRP A 102 10.98 12.57 -5.76
C TRP A 102 11.23 13.85 -4.96
N VAL A 103 12.00 14.79 -5.52
CA VAL A 103 12.44 16.03 -4.84
C VAL A 103 11.67 17.23 -5.35
N SER A 104 10.62 17.04 -6.17
CA SER A 104 9.79 18.17 -6.57
C SER A 104 9.23 18.83 -5.31
N PRO A 105 9.61 20.09 -5.02
CA PRO A 105 9.07 20.79 -3.87
C PRO A 105 7.58 21.00 -4.14
N LEU A 106 6.78 20.82 -3.09
CA LEU A 106 5.40 21.29 -3.06
C LEU A 106 5.29 22.74 -3.55
#